data_AF-A0AAW0WJU2-F1
#
_entry.id   AF-A0AAW0WJU2-F1
#
_cell.length_a   1.000
_cell.length_b   1.000
_cell.length_c   1.000
_cell.angle_alpha   90.00
_cell.angle_beta   90.00
_cell.angle_gamma   90.00
#
_symmetry.space_group_name_H-M   'P 1'
#
loop_
_entity.id
_entity.type
_entity.pdbx_description
1 polymer ?
#
loop_
_entity_poly.entity_id
_entity_poly.type
_entity_poly.pdbx_seq_one_letter_code
_entity_poly.pdbx_strand_id
1 'polypeptide(L)'
;MATFRCVQLLVLAVTAAAQSTQVLQELSNTLLLNQLAISNVLAERDSGVRVMRQWLDELQSNITSECRRTRGQEELDSRRALECVRPFTVVHDRCIMVESKTTGNWGDMKKFCQQQGGKMVKVDTDNFMYHLVRFLHDNGLNVKNYWVGGSDEGSEGVFFWDDGTRVKMGTPFWGDGTGDQIQEPDGGATQNCIIMYKDDHYFFFDLPCHDSHGVICERM
;
A
#
# COMPACT_ATOMS: atom_id res chain seq x y z
N MET A 1 72.97 71.81 -37.74
CA MET A 1 71.74 71.05 -38.04
C MET A 1 71.73 69.60 -37.51
N ALA A 2 72.88 68.92 -37.38
CA ALA A 2 72.93 67.52 -36.95
C ALA A 2 72.56 67.27 -35.47
N THR A 3 72.90 68.20 -34.56
CA THR A 3 72.65 68.06 -33.12
C THR A 3 71.17 68.17 -32.73
N PHE A 4 70.41 69.07 -33.37
CA PHE A 4 68.97 69.20 -33.13
C PHE A 4 68.16 67.98 -33.59
N ARG A 5 68.53 67.36 -34.72
CA ARG A 5 67.86 66.12 -35.20
C ARG A 5 68.08 64.95 -34.25
N CYS A 6 69.24 64.86 -33.60
CA CYS A 6 69.56 63.77 -32.68
C CYS A 6 68.75 63.87 -31.37
N VAL A 7 68.62 65.07 -30.80
CA VAL A 7 67.82 65.31 -29.58
C VAL A 7 66.33 65.02 -29.83
N GLN A 8 65.79 65.43 -30.99
CA GLN A 8 64.39 65.20 -31.31
C GLN A 8 64.06 63.72 -31.54
N LEU A 9 64.97 62.94 -32.13
CA LEU A 9 64.83 61.49 -32.26
C LEU A 9 64.88 60.77 -30.90
N LEU A 10 65.74 61.21 -29.97
CA LEU A 10 65.82 60.65 -28.62
C LEU A 10 64.56 60.95 -27.79
N VAL A 11 64.01 62.16 -27.88
CA VAL A 11 62.75 62.51 -27.19
C VAL A 11 61.58 61.69 -27.73
N LEU A 12 61.50 61.49 -29.05
CA LEU A 12 60.48 60.63 -29.67
C LEU A 12 60.62 59.16 -29.24
N ALA A 13 61.85 58.64 -29.13
CA ALA A 13 62.09 57.27 -28.65
C ALA A 13 61.72 57.09 -27.17
N VAL A 14 62.05 58.07 -26.31
CA VAL A 14 61.72 58.04 -24.87
C VAL A 14 60.22 58.17 -24.65
N THR A 15 59.55 59.05 -25.40
CA THR A 15 58.09 59.22 -25.31
C THR A 15 57.34 57.98 -25.83
N ALA A 16 57.80 57.37 -26.93
CA ALA A 16 57.25 56.10 -27.42
C ALA A 16 57.45 54.95 -26.41
N ALA A 17 58.62 54.87 -25.76
CA ALA A 17 58.89 53.88 -24.71
C ALA A 17 58.01 54.10 -23.47
N ALA A 18 57.85 55.35 -23.02
CA ALA A 18 56.98 55.71 -21.89
C ALA A 18 55.50 55.38 -22.18
N GLN A 19 55.03 55.68 -23.40
CA GLN A 19 53.68 55.36 -23.84
C GLN A 19 53.46 53.84 -23.94
N SER A 20 54.48 53.09 -24.37
CA SER A 20 54.45 51.62 -24.38
C SER A 20 54.38 51.04 -22.96
N THR A 21 55.12 51.59 -22.00
CA THR A 21 55.07 51.15 -20.60
C THR A 21 53.73 51.47 -19.91
N GLN A 22 53.09 52.59 -20.26
CA GLN A 22 51.78 52.95 -19.73
C GLN A 22 50.68 52.00 -20.21
N VAL A 23 50.70 51.63 -21.50
CA VAL A 23 49.77 50.63 -22.07
C VAL A 23 49.96 49.25 -21.42
N LEU A 24 51.21 48.84 -21.17
CA LEU A 24 51.50 47.58 -20.47
C LEU A 24 50.99 47.59 -19.02
N GLN A 25 51.10 48.71 -18.32
CA GLN A 25 50.58 48.85 -16.95
C GLN A 25 49.04 48.78 -16.93
N GLU A 26 48.36 49.42 -17.88
CA GLU A 26 46.90 49.37 -18.02
C GLU A 26 46.40 47.96 -18.37
N LEU A 27 47.11 47.25 -19.26
CA LEU A 27 46.82 45.85 -19.59
C LEU A 27 47.04 44.90 -18.39
N SER A 28 48.08 45.14 -17.59
CA SER A 28 48.33 44.38 -16.35
C SER A 28 47.23 44.62 -15.30
N ASN A 29 46.84 45.88 -15.11
CA ASN A 29 45.75 46.25 -14.20
C ASN A 29 44.41 45.65 -14.64
N THR A 30 44.10 45.71 -15.94
CA THR A 30 42.87 45.10 -16.48
C THR A 30 42.89 43.57 -16.40
N LEU A 31 44.03 42.93 -16.64
CA LEU A 31 44.19 41.49 -16.44
C LEU A 31 43.96 41.10 -14.98
N LEU A 32 44.51 41.85 -14.02
CA LEU A 32 44.32 41.60 -12.59
C LEU A 32 42.86 41.78 -12.16
N LEU A 33 42.20 42.84 -12.65
CA LEU A 33 40.77 43.06 -12.40
C LEU A 33 39.90 41.93 -12.97
N ASN A 34 40.22 41.46 -14.17
CA ASN A 34 39.53 40.33 -14.79
C ASN A 34 39.78 39.02 -14.01
N GLN A 35 41.00 38.77 -13.54
CA GLN A 35 41.32 37.62 -12.70
C GLN A 35 40.51 37.64 -11.39
N LEU A 36 40.43 38.79 -10.71
CA LEU A 36 39.65 38.94 -9.48
C LEU A 36 38.13 38.76 -9.72
N ALA A 37 37.60 39.32 -10.81
CA ALA A 37 36.20 39.16 -11.17
C ALA A 37 35.83 37.69 -11.42
N ILE A 38 36.68 36.96 -12.13
CA ILE A 38 36.50 35.52 -12.36
C ILE A 38 36.55 34.74 -11.04
N SER A 39 37.49 35.05 -10.14
CA SER A 39 37.58 34.42 -8.82
C SER A 39 36.31 34.64 -7.98
N ASN A 40 35.73 35.83 -8.00
CA ASN A 40 34.48 36.12 -7.29
C ASN A 40 33.30 35.32 -7.86
N VAL A 41 33.15 35.28 -9.19
CA VAL A 41 32.08 34.51 -9.85
C VAL A 41 32.22 33.00 -9.58
N LEU A 42 33.45 32.47 -9.56
CA LEU A 42 33.71 31.09 -9.18
C LEU A 42 33.37 30.81 -7.71
N ALA A 43 33.71 31.73 -6.80
CA ALA A 43 33.38 31.61 -5.38
C ALA A 43 31.87 31.63 -5.11
N GLU A 44 31.12 32.51 -5.79
CA GLU A 44 29.66 32.55 -5.73
C GLU A 44 29.03 31.25 -6.27
N ARG A 45 29.52 30.74 -7.41
CA ARG A 45 29.09 29.44 -7.94
C ARG A 45 29.35 28.30 -6.96
N ASP A 46 30.54 28.24 -6.37
CA ASP A 46 30.91 27.21 -5.40
C ASP A 46 30.10 27.31 -4.10
N SER A 47 29.65 28.52 -3.72
CA SER A 47 28.73 28.70 -2.60
C SER A 47 27.34 28.11 -2.90
N GLY A 48 26.80 28.36 -4.10
CA GLY A 48 25.52 27.79 -4.53
C GLY A 48 25.54 26.26 -4.63
N VAL A 49 26.63 25.69 -5.15
CA VAL A 49 26.82 24.23 -5.21
C VAL A 49 26.93 23.61 -3.81
N ARG A 50 27.57 24.30 -2.85
CA ARG A 50 27.64 23.84 -1.46
C ARG A 50 26.27 23.78 -0.79
N VAL A 51 25.46 24.82 -0.97
CA VAL A 51 24.09 24.84 -0.43
C VAL A 51 23.27 23.70 -1.02
N MET A 52 23.28 23.52 -2.34
CA MET A 52 22.52 22.42 -2.97
C MET A 52 22.98 21.02 -2.52
N ARG A 53 24.29 20.80 -2.27
CA ARG A 53 24.78 19.54 -1.70
C ARG A 53 24.24 19.31 -0.29
N GLN A 54 24.22 20.35 0.55
CA GLN A 54 23.68 20.24 1.90
C GLN A 54 22.20 19.85 1.88
N TRP A 55 21.40 20.46 1.01
CA TRP A 55 19.98 20.07 0.81
C TRP A 55 19.84 18.64 0.28
N LEU A 56 20.71 18.21 -0.63
CA LEU A 56 20.69 16.85 -1.16
C LEU A 56 20.99 15.81 -0.07
N ASP A 57 21.99 16.08 0.77
CA ASP A 57 22.38 15.21 1.88
C ASP A 57 21.25 15.11 2.93
N GLU A 58 20.59 16.22 3.26
CA GLU A 58 19.43 16.26 4.16
C GLU A 58 18.24 15.47 3.60
N LEU A 59 17.94 15.62 2.30
CA LEU A 59 16.86 14.89 1.63
C LEU A 59 17.14 13.38 1.59
N GLN A 60 18.38 12.99 1.27
CA GLN A 60 18.78 11.58 1.27
C GLN A 60 18.70 10.96 2.67
N SER A 61 19.11 11.70 3.70
CA SER A 61 18.99 11.28 5.10
C SER A 61 17.53 11.07 5.51
N ASN A 62 16.65 12.03 5.20
CA ASN A 62 15.22 11.94 5.51
C ASN A 62 14.56 10.74 4.81
N ILE A 63 14.79 10.56 3.52
CA ILE A 63 14.27 9.41 2.76
C ILE A 63 14.78 8.09 3.35
N THR A 64 16.07 8.00 3.67
CA THR A 64 16.66 6.79 4.27
C THR A 64 16.05 6.48 5.63
N SER A 65 15.79 7.51 6.44
CA SER A 65 15.18 7.38 7.76
C SER A 65 13.72 6.94 7.68
N GLU A 66 12.96 7.47 6.71
CA GLU A 66 11.56 7.10 6.48
C GLU A 66 11.47 5.66 5.95
N CYS A 67 12.26 5.29 4.93
CA CYS A 67 12.31 3.91 4.44
C CYS A 67 12.71 2.90 5.53
N ARG A 68 13.63 3.28 6.44
CA ARG A 68 14.00 2.44 7.59
C ARG A 68 12.84 2.30 8.58
N ARG A 69 12.08 3.37 8.79
CA ARG A 69 10.89 3.38 9.65
C ARG A 69 9.79 2.50 9.07
N THR A 70 9.51 2.60 7.76
CA THR A 70 8.53 1.77 7.06
C THR A 70 8.94 0.30 7.07
N ARG A 71 10.21 -0.01 6.77
CA ARG A 71 10.74 -1.38 6.83
C ARG A 71 10.69 -1.97 8.25
N GLY A 72 10.98 -1.17 9.27
CA GLY A 72 10.88 -1.58 10.67
C GLY A 72 9.44 -1.83 11.11
N GLN A 73 8.49 -1.03 10.62
CA GLN A 73 7.06 -1.21 10.86
C GLN A 73 6.53 -2.48 10.18
N GLU A 74 6.88 -2.69 8.90
CA GLU A 74 6.55 -3.91 8.15
C GLU A 74 7.16 -5.17 8.81
N GLU A 75 8.40 -5.11 9.29
CA GLU A 75 9.06 -6.25 9.94
C GLU A 75 8.49 -6.54 11.34
N LEU A 76 8.01 -5.52 12.07
CA LEU A 76 7.35 -5.67 13.37
C LEU A 76 5.91 -6.19 13.23
N ASP A 77 5.17 -5.71 12.22
CA ASP A 77 3.83 -6.17 11.89
C ASP A 77 3.85 -7.59 11.31
N SER A 78 4.86 -7.90 10.47
CA SER A 78 5.09 -9.26 9.95
C SER A 78 5.55 -10.24 11.03
N ARG A 79 6.22 -9.78 12.10
CA ARG A 79 6.56 -10.60 13.28
C ARG A 79 5.41 -10.78 14.26
N ARG A 80 4.45 -9.85 14.30
CA ARG A 80 3.16 -10.02 14.99
C ARG A 80 2.23 -10.94 14.21
N ALA A 81 2.34 -10.97 12.88
CA ALA A 81 1.71 -11.92 11.97
C ALA A 81 2.46 -13.27 11.92
N LEU A 82 2.79 -13.85 13.07
CA LEU A 82 3.21 -15.25 13.13
C LEU A 82 1.97 -16.10 12.81
N GLU A 83 1.86 -16.42 11.52
CA GLU A 83 1.17 -17.55 10.88
C GLU A 83 0.03 -18.16 11.72
N CYS A 84 -1.20 -18.01 11.24
CA CYS A 84 -2.44 -18.44 11.90
C CYS A 84 -2.25 -19.47 13.02
N VAL A 85 -2.37 -19.03 14.28
CA VAL A 85 -2.35 -19.94 15.44
C VAL A 85 -3.37 -21.05 15.21
N ARG A 86 -2.92 -22.30 15.28
CA ARG A 86 -3.78 -23.47 15.17
C ARG A 86 -5.01 -23.33 16.08
N PRO A 87 -6.20 -23.76 15.65
CA PRO A 87 -6.49 -24.58 14.46
C PRO A 87 -6.66 -23.81 13.14
N PHE A 88 -6.43 -22.50 13.10
CA PHE A 88 -6.61 -21.70 11.88
C PHE A 88 -5.47 -21.92 10.89
N THR A 89 -5.78 -21.81 9.60
CA THR A 89 -4.84 -21.92 8.47
C THR A 89 -5.00 -20.71 7.57
N VAL A 90 -3.92 -20.28 6.92
CA VAL A 90 -3.96 -19.16 5.98
C VAL A 90 -4.72 -19.56 4.72
N VAL A 91 -5.78 -18.81 4.40
CA VAL A 91 -6.53 -18.89 3.14
C VAL A 91 -6.58 -17.49 2.54
N HIS A 92 -5.96 -17.31 1.38
CA HIS A 92 -5.68 -15.99 0.82
C HIS A 92 -4.89 -15.12 1.80
N ASP A 93 -5.52 -14.09 2.36
CA ASP A 93 -4.97 -13.13 3.33
C ASP A 93 -5.60 -13.26 4.73
N ARG A 94 -6.34 -14.34 5.01
CA ARG A 94 -7.11 -14.52 6.26
C ARG A 94 -6.77 -15.83 6.97
N CYS A 95 -6.97 -15.85 8.29
CA CYS A 95 -6.88 -17.05 9.10
C CYS A 95 -8.24 -17.73 9.21
N ILE A 96 -8.38 -18.90 8.58
CA ILE A 96 -9.63 -19.63 8.45
C ILE A 96 -9.56 -20.98 9.16
N MET A 97 -10.63 -21.33 9.85
CA MET A 97 -10.85 -22.67 10.41
C MET A 97 -12.22 -23.15 9.95
N VAL A 98 -12.29 -24.35 9.37
CA VAL A 98 -13.54 -24.95 8.91
C VAL A 98 -13.89 -26.11 9.83
N GLU A 99 -15.08 -26.06 10.43
CA GLU A 99 -15.65 -27.15 11.22
C GLU A 99 -16.79 -27.79 10.43
N SER A 100 -16.54 -29.02 9.96
CA SER A 100 -17.46 -29.78 9.10
C SER A 100 -18.08 -31.01 9.78
N LYS A 101 -17.53 -31.43 10.92
CA LYS A 101 -17.99 -32.63 11.65
C LYS A 101 -19.03 -32.26 12.69
N THR A 102 -18.78 -31.17 13.41
CA THR A 102 -19.76 -30.59 14.33
C THR A 102 -20.68 -29.67 13.53
N THR A 103 -21.99 -29.86 13.70
CA THR A 103 -23.02 -29.03 13.07
C THR A 103 -23.99 -28.51 14.11
N GLY A 104 -24.58 -27.35 13.87
CA GLY A 104 -25.66 -26.83 14.71
C GLY A 104 -26.33 -25.61 14.09
N ASN A 105 -27.24 -25.01 14.86
CA ASN A 105 -27.89 -23.74 14.49
C ASN A 105 -26.86 -22.60 14.41
N TRP A 106 -27.24 -21.53 13.71
CA TRP A 106 -26.36 -20.39 13.44
C TRP A 106 -25.82 -19.77 14.73
N GLY A 107 -26.69 -19.58 15.73
CA GLY A 107 -26.31 -18.99 17.02
C GLY A 107 -25.30 -19.83 17.80
N ASP A 108 -25.43 -21.16 17.80
CA ASP A 108 -24.51 -22.07 18.48
C ASP A 108 -23.18 -22.18 17.75
N MET A 109 -23.20 -22.20 16.42
CA MET A 109 -22.00 -22.17 15.60
C MET A 109 -21.25 -20.82 15.71
N LYS A 110 -21.96 -19.73 15.98
CA LYS A 110 -21.36 -18.41 16.22
C LYS A 110 -20.57 -18.43 17.52
N LYS A 111 -21.17 -18.98 18.58
CA LYS A 111 -20.48 -19.21 19.86
C LYS A 111 -19.31 -20.16 19.70
N PHE A 112 -19.42 -21.19 18.86
CA PHE A 112 -18.32 -22.10 18.57
C PHE A 112 -17.10 -21.34 18.02
N CYS A 113 -17.28 -20.49 17.00
CA CYS A 113 -16.17 -19.68 16.48
C CYS A 113 -15.56 -18.75 17.54
N GLN A 114 -16.39 -18.15 18.39
CA GLN A 114 -15.94 -17.32 19.51
C GLN A 114 -15.08 -18.11 20.52
N GLN A 115 -15.48 -19.35 20.82
CA GLN A 115 -14.73 -20.24 21.71
C GLN A 115 -13.38 -20.66 21.11
N GLN A 116 -13.26 -20.75 19.78
CA GLN A 116 -11.99 -20.97 19.10
C GLN A 116 -11.13 -19.70 19.00
N GLY A 117 -11.57 -18.58 19.56
CA GLY A 117 -10.85 -17.31 19.55
C GLY A 117 -10.98 -16.54 18.23
N GLY A 118 -12.03 -16.82 17.46
CA GLY A 118 -12.36 -16.12 16.22
C GLY A 118 -13.82 -15.65 16.19
N LYS A 119 -14.34 -15.45 14.99
CA LYS A 119 -15.75 -15.15 14.70
C LYS A 119 -16.19 -15.92 13.47
N MET A 120 -17.47 -15.94 13.15
CA MET A 120 -17.89 -16.50 11.86
C MET A 120 -17.27 -15.69 10.71
N VAL A 121 -16.90 -16.38 9.63
CA VAL A 121 -16.20 -15.76 8.51
C VAL A 121 -17.04 -14.68 7.85
N LYS A 122 -16.39 -13.57 7.50
CA LYS A 122 -16.94 -12.54 6.63
C LYS A 122 -16.45 -12.79 5.22
N VAL A 123 -17.36 -12.96 4.27
CA VAL A 123 -17.01 -13.20 2.86
C VAL A 123 -17.45 -12.00 2.04
N ASP A 124 -16.59 -10.99 1.95
CA ASP A 124 -16.91 -9.65 1.42
C ASP A 124 -16.16 -9.26 0.13
N THR A 125 -15.26 -10.11 -0.33
CA THR A 125 -14.59 -9.98 -1.63
C THR A 125 -14.72 -11.26 -2.44
N ASP A 126 -14.86 -11.10 -3.75
CA ASP A 126 -14.90 -12.17 -4.75
C ASP A 126 -13.61 -12.99 -4.77
N ASN A 127 -12.45 -12.33 -4.68
CA ASN A 127 -11.15 -13.00 -4.59
C ASN A 127 -11.06 -13.90 -3.35
N PHE A 128 -11.50 -13.42 -2.19
CA PHE A 128 -11.49 -14.22 -0.97
C PHE A 128 -12.46 -15.41 -1.08
N MET A 129 -13.67 -15.18 -1.59
CA MET A 129 -14.64 -16.25 -1.84
C MET A 129 -14.07 -17.35 -2.76
N TYR A 130 -13.44 -16.97 -3.87
CA TYR A 130 -12.80 -17.91 -4.78
C TYR A 130 -11.74 -18.78 -4.07
N HIS A 131 -10.84 -18.15 -3.31
CA HIS A 131 -9.80 -18.86 -2.57
C HIS A 131 -10.36 -19.75 -1.46
N LEU A 132 -11.43 -19.32 -0.79
CA LEU A 132 -12.11 -20.08 0.24
C LEU A 132 -12.78 -21.34 -0.35
N VAL A 133 -13.53 -21.20 -1.44
CA VAL A 133 -14.16 -22.33 -2.12
C VAL A 133 -13.12 -23.32 -2.62
N ARG A 134 -12.03 -22.84 -3.24
CA ARG A 134 -10.92 -23.70 -3.66
C ARG A 134 -10.31 -24.45 -2.47
N PHE A 135 -10.10 -23.77 -1.35
CA PHE A 135 -9.60 -24.39 -0.12
C PHE A 135 -10.54 -25.50 0.39
N LEU A 136 -11.86 -25.31 0.33
CA LEU A 136 -12.82 -26.36 0.72
C LEU A 136 -12.68 -27.61 -0.15
N HIS A 137 -12.53 -27.45 -1.47
CA HIS A 137 -12.34 -28.57 -2.40
C HIS A 137 -10.99 -29.27 -2.19
N ASP A 138 -9.90 -28.52 -2.15
CA ASP A 138 -8.53 -29.05 -2.05
C ASP A 138 -8.31 -29.88 -0.77
N ASN A 139 -9.08 -29.60 0.29
CA ASN A 139 -8.99 -30.27 1.59
C ASN A 139 -10.10 -31.29 1.86
N GLY A 140 -10.93 -31.62 0.86
CA GLY A 140 -12.03 -32.59 1.02
C GLY A 140 -13.12 -32.15 1.99
N LEU A 141 -13.26 -30.83 2.19
CA LEU A 141 -14.29 -30.20 3.01
C LEU A 141 -15.54 -29.85 2.18
N ASN A 142 -15.58 -30.25 0.91
CA ASN A 142 -16.66 -29.92 -0.03
C ASN A 142 -17.92 -30.80 0.12
N VAL A 143 -18.23 -31.26 1.33
CA VAL A 143 -19.27 -32.27 1.62
C VAL A 143 -20.43 -31.74 2.48
N LYS A 144 -20.35 -30.48 2.94
CA LYS A 144 -21.35 -29.83 3.80
C LYS A 144 -21.63 -28.41 3.35
N ASN A 145 -22.78 -27.90 3.77
CA ASN A 145 -23.08 -26.46 3.82
C ASN A 145 -22.45 -25.87 5.07
N TYR A 146 -22.09 -24.59 4.98
CA TYR A 146 -21.41 -23.90 6.06
C TYR A 146 -22.08 -22.57 6.38
N TRP A 147 -22.34 -22.32 7.66
CA TRP A 147 -22.71 -21.00 8.14
C TRP A 147 -21.56 -20.00 7.95
N VAL A 148 -21.93 -18.78 7.58
CA VAL A 148 -21.06 -17.60 7.56
C VAL A 148 -21.68 -16.48 8.41
N GLY A 149 -20.92 -15.42 8.67
CA GLY A 149 -21.28 -14.43 9.69
C GLY A 149 -22.39 -13.44 9.33
N GLY A 150 -23.05 -13.60 8.19
CA GLY A 150 -24.09 -12.68 7.74
C GLY A 150 -25.48 -13.09 8.21
N SER A 151 -26.26 -12.12 8.70
CA SER A 151 -27.67 -12.31 9.04
C SER A 151 -28.46 -11.01 8.89
N ASP A 152 -29.78 -11.11 8.75
CA ASP A 152 -30.70 -9.97 8.76
C ASP A 152 -31.72 -10.04 9.91
N GLU A 153 -31.50 -10.91 10.91
CA GLU A 153 -32.34 -11.01 12.13
C GLU A 153 -32.59 -9.65 12.84
N GLY A 154 -31.69 -8.68 12.66
CA GLY A 154 -31.83 -7.33 13.21
C GLY A 154 -32.66 -6.36 12.35
N SER A 155 -32.81 -6.63 11.06
CA SER A 155 -33.56 -5.79 10.12
C SER A 155 -33.87 -6.58 8.83
N GLU A 156 -35.05 -7.17 8.78
CA GLU A 156 -35.59 -7.90 7.64
C GLU A 156 -35.25 -7.29 6.28
N GLY A 157 -34.70 -8.10 5.38
CA GLY A 157 -34.34 -7.70 4.02
C GLY A 157 -33.04 -6.91 3.91
N VAL A 158 -32.30 -6.74 5.02
CA VAL A 158 -30.96 -6.11 5.02
C VAL A 158 -29.99 -6.93 5.84
N PHE A 159 -29.15 -7.70 5.15
CA PHE A 159 -28.12 -8.53 5.77
C PHE A 159 -26.91 -7.70 6.22
N PHE A 160 -26.44 -7.98 7.43
CA PHE A 160 -25.26 -7.37 8.03
C PHE A 160 -24.26 -8.44 8.45
N TRP A 161 -22.98 -8.08 8.33
CA TRP A 161 -21.89 -8.80 8.98
C TRP A 161 -21.77 -8.38 10.45
N ASP A 162 -21.07 -9.18 11.25
CA ASP A 162 -20.80 -8.90 12.67
C ASP A 162 -20.09 -7.55 12.94
N ASP A 163 -19.42 -6.97 11.94
CA ASP A 163 -18.77 -5.65 12.04
C ASP A 163 -19.71 -4.47 11.71
N GLY A 164 -20.99 -4.74 11.44
CA GLY A 164 -22.01 -3.76 11.09
C GLY A 164 -21.98 -3.32 9.62
N THR A 165 -21.07 -3.85 8.79
CA THR A 165 -21.08 -3.60 7.35
C THR A 165 -22.14 -4.43 6.65
N ARG A 166 -22.72 -3.90 5.56
CA ARG A 166 -23.76 -4.58 4.79
C ARG A 166 -23.18 -5.71 3.94
N VAL A 167 -23.93 -6.80 3.83
CA VAL A 167 -23.66 -7.85 2.84
C VAL A 167 -23.95 -7.31 1.45
N LYS A 168 -23.09 -7.62 0.48
CA LYS A 168 -23.29 -7.24 -0.93
C LYS A 168 -24.34 -8.17 -1.53
N MET A 169 -25.39 -7.62 -2.14
CA MET A 169 -26.49 -8.40 -2.73
C MET A 169 -26.19 -8.83 -4.18
N GLY A 170 -26.74 -9.97 -4.58
CA GLY A 170 -26.63 -10.52 -5.93
C GLY A 170 -25.25 -11.07 -6.30
N THR A 171 -24.99 -11.16 -7.60
CA THR A 171 -23.74 -11.71 -8.14
C THR A 171 -22.51 -10.88 -7.72
N PRO A 172 -21.37 -11.51 -7.39
CA PRO A 172 -21.06 -12.92 -7.57
C PRO A 172 -21.29 -13.78 -6.32
N PHE A 173 -21.98 -13.26 -5.29
CA PHE A 173 -22.05 -13.92 -3.99
C PHE A 173 -23.27 -14.81 -3.83
N TRP A 174 -24.45 -14.31 -4.18
CA TRP A 174 -25.73 -14.98 -3.96
C TRP A 174 -26.09 -15.92 -5.11
N GLY A 175 -26.62 -17.09 -4.75
CA GLY A 175 -26.97 -18.14 -5.70
C GLY A 175 -28.28 -17.86 -6.42
N ASP A 176 -28.54 -18.62 -7.47
CA ASP A 176 -29.79 -18.55 -8.23
C ASP A 176 -30.65 -19.81 -8.07
N GLY A 177 -30.44 -20.59 -7.00
CA GLY A 177 -31.28 -21.76 -6.69
C GLY A 177 -31.03 -22.93 -7.65
N THR A 178 -30.70 -24.11 -7.11
CA THR A 178 -30.53 -25.30 -7.94
C THR A 178 -31.88 -25.87 -8.38
N GLY A 179 -32.46 -25.29 -9.43
CA GLY A 179 -33.58 -25.86 -10.17
C GLY A 179 -34.73 -24.89 -10.44
N ASP A 180 -35.03 -23.98 -9.51
CA ASP A 180 -36.07 -22.95 -9.68
C ASP A 180 -35.56 -21.69 -10.37
N GLN A 181 -34.24 -21.46 -10.39
CA GLN A 181 -33.59 -20.29 -10.99
C GLN A 181 -34.03 -18.97 -10.31
N ILE A 182 -34.35 -19.03 -9.01
CA ILE A 182 -34.76 -17.89 -8.21
C ILE A 182 -33.52 -17.32 -7.50
N GLN A 183 -33.32 -16.01 -7.63
CA GLN A 183 -32.20 -15.30 -7.03
C GLN A 183 -32.37 -15.18 -5.51
N GLU A 184 -31.39 -15.66 -4.77
CA GLU A 184 -31.29 -15.49 -3.32
C GLU A 184 -30.94 -14.03 -2.91
N PRO A 185 -31.33 -13.57 -1.72
CA PRO A 185 -32.17 -14.25 -0.72
C PRO A 185 -33.66 -14.25 -1.09
N ASP A 186 -34.35 -15.38 -0.90
CA ASP A 186 -35.77 -15.54 -1.25
C ASP A 186 -36.70 -15.96 -0.09
N GLY A 187 -36.14 -16.25 1.09
CA GLY A 187 -36.88 -16.84 2.21
C GLY A 187 -37.64 -15.86 3.10
N GLY A 188 -37.42 -14.55 2.91
CA GLY A 188 -38.02 -13.46 3.70
C GLY A 188 -37.85 -13.69 5.21
N ALA A 189 -38.86 -13.30 6.00
CA ALA A 189 -38.73 -13.27 7.47
C ALA A 189 -38.55 -14.62 8.18
N THR A 190 -38.53 -15.71 7.43
CA THR A 190 -38.32 -17.07 7.95
C THR A 190 -36.88 -17.55 7.79
N GLN A 191 -36.09 -16.90 6.95
CA GLN A 191 -34.73 -17.30 6.60
C GLN A 191 -33.80 -16.11 6.74
N ASN A 192 -33.09 -16.08 7.86
CA ASN A 192 -32.39 -14.86 8.26
C ASN A 192 -30.87 -15.04 8.39
N CYS A 193 -30.35 -16.22 8.06
CA CYS A 193 -28.96 -16.59 8.29
C CYS A 193 -28.30 -17.12 7.02
N ILE A 194 -27.10 -16.64 6.70
CA ILE A 194 -26.42 -16.97 5.44
C ILE A 194 -25.62 -18.26 5.57
N ILE A 195 -25.80 -19.16 4.61
CA ILE A 195 -24.90 -20.29 4.35
C ILE A 195 -24.11 -20.10 3.05
N MET A 196 -22.98 -20.80 2.93
CA MET A 196 -22.41 -21.17 1.63
C MET A 196 -22.96 -22.55 1.23
N TYR A 197 -23.77 -22.60 0.17
CA TYR A 197 -24.54 -23.78 -0.24
C TYR A 197 -23.74 -24.68 -1.18
N LYS A 198 -23.45 -25.91 -0.76
CA LYS A 198 -22.52 -26.81 -1.47
C LYS A 198 -23.01 -27.22 -2.86
N ASP A 199 -24.33 -27.33 -3.03
CA ASP A 199 -24.94 -27.83 -4.26
C ASP A 199 -25.06 -26.73 -5.32
N ASP A 200 -24.91 -25.46 -4.93
CA ASP A 200 -24.84 -24.30 -5.82
C ASP A 200 -23.49 -23.56 -5.71
N HIS A 201 -22.40 -24.29 -5.98
CA HIS A 201 -21.05 -23.70 -6.09
C HIS A 201 -20.58 -22.87 -4.87
N TYR A 202 -21.15 -23.12 -3.68
CA TYR A 202 -20.91 -22.37 -2.46
C TYR A 202 -21.34 -20.89 -2.50
N PHE A 203 -22.28 -20.55 -3.39
CA PHE A 203 -22.97 -19.27 -3.31
C PHE A 203 -23.79 -19.12 -2.03
N PHE A 204 -24.11 -17.88 -1.69
CA PHE A 204 -24.90 -17.51 -0.52
C PHE A 204 -26.36 -17.83 -0.73
N PHE A 205 -26.94 -18.45 0.28
CA PHE A 205 -28.37 -18.68 0.47
C PHE A 205 -28.71 -18.21 1.88
N ASP A 206 -29.86 -17.57 2.06
CA ASP A 206 -30.45 -17.45 3.39
C ASP A 206 -31.15 -18.78 3.72
N LEU A 207 -31.12 -19.16 5.00
CA LEU A 207 -31.83 -20.31 5.51
C LEU A 207 -32.38 -20.02 6.91
N PRO A 208 -33.34 -20.82 7.39
CA PRO A 208 -33.79 -20.71 8.76
C PRO A 208 -32.62 -20.90 9.73
N CYS A 209 -32.37 -19.93 10.60
CA CYS A 209 -31.22 -19.90 11.51
C CYS A 209 -31.14 -21.11 12.46
N HIS A 210 -32.25 -21.84 12.63
CA HIS A 210 -32.33 -23.03 13.48
C HIS A 210 -31.87 -24.32 12.79
N ASP A 211 -31.59 -24.29 11.48
CA ASP A 211 -31.08 -25.43 10.73
C ASP A 211 -29.67 -25.85 11.18
N SER A 212 -29.28 -27.09 10.88
CA SER A 212 -28.01 -27.64 11.37
C SER A 212 -26.97 -27.73 10.25
N HIS A 213 -25.96 -26.87 10.29
CA HIS A 213 -24.85 -26.85 9.32
C HIS A 213 -23.49 -26.75 10.01
N GLY A 214 -22.42 -27.01 9.24
CA GLY A 214 -21.06 -26.74 9.69
C GLY A 214 -20.81 -25.23 9.74
N VAL A 215 -19.60 -24.83 10.12
CA VAL A 215 -19.26 -23.40 10.20
C VAL A 215 -17.85 -23.12 9.69
N ILE A 216 -17.69 -21.95 9.08
CA ILE A 216 -16.38 -21.40 8.75
C ILE A 216 -16.11 -20.23 9.69
N CYS A 217 -15.02 -20.31 10.44
CA CYS A 217 -14.57 -19.30 11.36
C CYS A 217 -13.38 -18.54 10.77
N GLU A 218 -13.29 -17.25 11.08
CA GLU A 218 -12.12 -16.41 10.81
C GLU A 218 -11.52 -15.84 12.08
N ARG A 219 -10.21 -15.57 12.06
CA ARG A 219 -9.51 -14.80 13.08
C ARG A 219 -8.66 -13.71 12.44
N MET A 220 -8.65 -12.54 13.07
CA MET A 220 -7.78 -11.41 12.69
C MET A 220 -6.39 -11.55 13.31
#